data_AF-A0A1H8T5H9-F1
#
_entry.id   AF-A0A1H8T5H9-F1
#
_cell.length_a   1.000
_cell.length_b   1.000
_cell.length_c   1.000
_cell.angle_alpha   90.00
_cell.angle_beta   90.00
_cell.angle_gamma   90.00
#
_symmetry.space_group_name_H-M   'P 1'
#
loop_
_entity.id
_entity.type
_entity.pdbx_description
1 polymer ?
#
loop_
_entity_poly.entity_id
_entity_poly.type
_entity_poly.pdbx_seq_one_letter_code
_entity_poly.pdbx_strand_id
1 'polypeptide(L)'
;MLRNDVRNRRFLSLFTRRLTALLLAFCLAAGPFPAFPAYAAQSAPPGASSQIDAVLVLDVSNSMKTSDKNNIAGEAMKMFIDMLSAKGDKVGVVAYTDKVQREKALLTINSASDKQDLKDFIGGLDKGSYTDIAVGVDEAVKVLQNGSDPSHEPMIVLLADGNNDLNEASGRTQSESDQELSAAVETAKKNGYPIYTIGLNADGKLNKASLAKLSDQTGGKAFATDTADDLPEILSEIFADHLKLKVVPVQSITASGEYQEVTVTVPNASVLEANISIISSKPVTAKLTDPSGAGVAIPSNNVLLSRSSTYSLLKLLSPKEGDWKLQIKGVPKDKIDINLIFNYDLELKMDALSSKTYKKGDTVGISAHLFTGGTQVNEAELYGNMKAVLLATDLDTGKTDELPLDNSGGEFKGSFEVKDSHNYELKVRAEESSFYRESQVVQVNAGGAATQAPVTAGTAGSGSEQQDGGRSWTLILIIAGILLVLAAAAFIWMLWKKANRGFVGQLVIEVLDGNTGEKTYPQYKKLTGFRGKFNLHQLLQLAPELRESEKLVFTPVNNDRLQLRGGDGIAVEKSGRAVDASRGLELKSGDRVSVPLSSVDKTIMLEYLV
;
A
#
# COMPACT_ATOMS: atom_id res chain seq x y z
N MET A 1 28.03 -56.96 9.95
CA MET A 1 27.12 -55.79 10.00
C MET A 1 25.90 -56.08 9.11
N LEU A 2 25.00 -56.98 9.54
CA LEU A 2 23.86 -57.43 8.71
C LEU A 2 22.66 -57.98 9.51
N ARG A 3 22.56 -57.64 10.81
CA ARG A 3 21.48 -58.11 11.69
C ARG A 3 20.58 -56.99 12.26
N ASN A 4 20.89 -55.72 12.00
CA ASN A 4 20.13 -54.57 12.51
C ASN A 4 19.12 -53.96 11.50
N ASP A 5 19.19 -54.31 10.22
CA ASP A 5 18.34 -53.66 9.19
C ASP A 5 16.92 -54.20 9.08
N VAL A 6 16.67 -55.43 9.55
CA VAL A 6 15.33 -56.07 9.42
C VAL A 6 14.37 -55.61 10.53
N ARG A 7 14.88 -55.10 11.65
CA ARG A 7 14.07 -54.72 12.81
C ARG A 7 13.48 -53.31 12.70
N ASN A 8 14.18 -52.37 12.06
CA ASN A 8 13.70 -51.00 11.87
C ASN A 8 12.63 -50.86 10.77
N ARG A 9 12.65 -51.72 9.73
CA ARG A 9 11.65 -51.67 8.65
C ARG A 9 10.24 -52.13 9.09
N ARG A 10 10.13 -53.00 10.10
CA ARG A 10 8.82 -53.44 10.63
C ARG A 10 8.18 -52.41 11.57
N PHE A 11 8.96 -51.57 12.25
CA PHE A 11 8.43 -50.54 13.14
C PHE A 11 7.86 -49.34 12.36
N LEU A 12 8.52 -48.96 11.25
CA LEU A 12 8.06 -47.87 10.39
C LEU A 12 6.75 -48.20 9.63
N SER A 13 6.53 -49.46 9.24
CA SER A 13 5.31 -49.88 8.51
C SER A 13 4.07 -49.99 9.41
N LEU A 14 4.27 -50.25 10.71
CA LEU A 14 3.17 -50.31 11.69
C LEU A 14 2.72 -48.90 12.12
N PHE A 15 3.64 -47.94 12.18
CA PHE A 15 3.34 -46.55 12.53
C PHE A 15 2.63 -45.81 11.38
N THR A 16 3.09 -46.02 10.14
CA THR A 16 2.48 -45.40 8.94
C THR A 16 1.05 -45.92 8.67
N ARG A 17 0.77 -47.20 8.90
CA ARG A 17 -0.58 -47.79 8.75
C ARG A 17 -1.57 -47.34 9.83
N ARG A 18 -1.11 -47.10 11.07
CA ARG A 18 -1.99 -46.60 12.14
C ARG A 18 -2.24 -45.10 12.04
N LEU A 19 -1.29 -44.33 11.52
CA LEU A 19 -1.45 -42.90 11.29
C LEU A 19 -2.39 -42.60 10.10
N THR A 20 -2.32 -43.39 9.02
CA THR A 20 -3.26 -43.27 7.88
C THR A 20 -4.68 -43.69 8.25
N ALA A 21 -4.85 -44.73 9.08
CA ALA A 21 -6.18 -45.12 9.57
C ALA A 21 -6.80 -44.06 10.51
N LEU A 22 -5.98 -43.38 11.32
CA LEU A 22 -6.42 -42.26 12.19
C LEU A 22 -6.78 -41.00 11.38
N LEU A 23 -6.03 -40.70 10.32
CA LEU A 23 -6.35 -39.59 9.39
C LEU A 23 -7.61 -39.87 8.55
N LEU A 24 -7.83 -41.11 8.11
CA LEU A 24 -9.05 -41.48 7.39
C LEU A 24 -10.29 -41.46 8.30
N ALA A 25 -10.15 -41.90 9.57
CA ALA A 25 -11.22 -41.82 10.55
C ALA A 25 -11.55 -40.38 10.97
N PHE A 26 -10.57 -39.47 10.93
CA PHE A 26 -10.79 -38.03 11.15
C PHE A 26 -11.49 -37.36 9.96
N CYS A 27 -11.18 -37.77 8.72
CA CYS A 27 -11.87 -37.27 7.52
C CYS A 27 -13.31 -37.78 7.37
N LEU A 28 -13.66 -38.92 7.97
CA LEU A 28 -15.03 -39.49 7.94
C LEU A 28 -15.92 -39.04 9.11
N ALA A 29 -15.35 -38.37 10.13
CA ALA A 29 -16.10 -37.73 11.23
C ALA A 29 -16.35 -36.22 11.01
N ALA A 30 -15.75 -35.63 9.97
CA ALA A 30 -16.09 -34.30 9.49
C ALA A 30 -17.31 -34.40 8.55
N GLY A 31 -18.51 -34.29 9.13
CA GLY A 31 -19.76 -34.11 8.38
C GLY A 31 -19.71 -32.88 7.46
N PRO A 32 -20.74 -32.67 6.61
CA PRO A 32 -20.72 -31.66 5.55
C PRO A 32 -20.34 -30.30 6.15
N PHE A 33 -19.23 -29.74 5.65
CA PHE A 33 -18.74 -28.42 6.01
C PHE A 33 -19.90 -27.43 5.91
N PRO A 34 -20.30 -26.72 6.98
CA PRO A 34 -21.14 -25.57 6.81
C PRO A 34 -20.43 -24.61 5.87
N ALA A 35 -21.15 -24.13 4.87
CA ALA A 35 -20.68 -23.11 3.94
C ALA A 35 -19.94 -22.03 4.73
N PHE A 36 -18.68 -21.79 4.36
CA PHE A 36 -17.90 -20.69 4.92
C PHE A 36 -18.75 -19.42 4.80
N PRO A 37 -19.01 -18.69 5.90
CA PRO A 37 -19.63 -17.38 5.76
C PRO A 37 -18.72 -16.58 4.84
N ALA A 38 -19.30 -15.95 3.82
CA ALA A 38 -18.61 -14.93 3.05
C ALA A 38 -18.01 -13.95 4.07
N TYR A 39 -16.69 -13.80 4.05
CA TYR A 39 -16.03 -12.75 4.81
C TYR A 39 -16.58 -11.43 4.27
N ALA A 40 -17.53 -10.85 5.00
CA ALA A 40 -17.78 -9.42 4.89
C ALA A 40 -16.43 -8.74 5.13
N ALA A 41 -16.01 -7.90 4.19
CA ALA A 41 -14.84 -7.06 4.36
C ALA A 41 -14.95 -6.39 5.73
N GLN A 42 -13.99 -6.71 6.60
CA GLN A 42 -13.94 -6.14 7.93
C GLN A 42 -13.67 -4.66 7.73
N SER A 43 -14.64 -3.82 8.09
CA SER A 43 -14.50 -2.37 8.08
C SER A 43 -13.20 -1.98 8.78
N ALA A 44 -12.42 -1.10 8.14
CA ALA A 44 -11.16 -0.58 8.65
C ALA A 44 -11.28 -0.14 10.12
N PRO A 45 -10.21 -0.26 10.92
CA PRO A 45 -10.20 0.27 12.27
C PRO A 45 -10.59 1.75 12.27
N PRO A 46 -11.40 2.23 13.24
CA PRO A 46 -11.83 3.62 13.27
C PRO A 46 -10.62 4.56 13.45
N GLY A 47 -10.36 5.43 12.47
CA GLY A 47 -9.34 6.49 12.54
C GLY A 47 -8.11 6.37 11.64
N ALA A 48 -8.19 5.59 10.57
CA ALA A 48 -7.26 5.78 9.46
C ALA A 48 -7.74 6.98 8.64
N SER A 49 -7.02 8.11 8.70
CA SER A 49 -6.86 8.96 7.52
C SER A 49 -6.67 8.02 6.32
N SER A 50 -7.32 8.23 5.19
CA SER A 50 -7.22 7.35 4.01
C SER A 50 -5.77 7.23 3.55
N GLN A 51 -5.02 6.33 4.18
CA GLN A 51 -3.62 6.07 3.92
C GLN A 51 -3.57 5.33 2.61
N ILE A 52 -2.63 5.72 1.75
CA ILE A 52 -2.54 5.16 0.41
C ILE A 52 -1.42 4.14 0.36
N ASP A 53 -1.68 3.01 -0.28
CA ASP A 53 -0.66 2.08 -0.78
C ASP A 53 -0.57 2.23 -2.30
N ALA A 54 0.35 3.07 -2.77
CA ALA A 54 0.49 3.41 -4.19
C ALA A 54 1.65 2.67 -4.85
N VAL A 55 1.43 2.14 -6.06
CA VAL A 55 2.52 1.72 -6.94
C VAL A 55 2.54 2.60 -8.19
N LEU A 56 3.65 3.30 -8.38
CA LEU A 56 3.89 4.14 -9.56
C LEU A 56 4.58 3.30 -10.63
N VAL A 57 3.93 3.13 -11.77
CA VAL A 57 4.41 2.29 -12.88
C VAL A 57 4.80 3.19 -14.04
N LEU A 58 6.09 3.29 -14.30
CA LEU A 58 6.68 4.23 -15.24
C LEU A 58 7.23 3.49 -16.45
N ASP A 59 6.73 3.84 -17.62
CA ASP A 59 7.37 3.48 -18.89
C ASP A 59 8.73 4.17 -19.01
N VAL A 60 9.78 3.37 -19.16
CA VAL A 60 11.15 3.84 -19.38
C VAL A 60 11.69 3.33 -20.72
N SER A 61 10.84 3.05 -21.69
CA SER A 61 11.23 2.70 -23.05
C SER A 61 11.90 3.86 -23.80
N ASN A 62 12.49 3.56 -24.97
CA ASN A 62 13.22 4.54 -25.76
C ASN A 62 12.30 5.56 -26.43
N SER A 63 11.01 5.26 -26.67
CA SER A 63 10.02 6.22 -27.16
C SER A 63 9.89 7.42 -26.23
N MET A 64 10.06 7.21 -24.92
CA MET A 64 10.05 8.25 -23.90
C MET A 64 11.09 9.34 -24.12
N LYS A 65 12.19 9.06 -24.83
CA LYS A 65 13.17 10.09 -25.21
C LYS A 65 12.60 11.13 -26.17
N THR A 66 11.51 10.81 -26.85
CA THR A 66 10.84 11.68 -27.83
C THR A 66 9.58 12.30 -27.26
N SER A 67 8.75 11.50 -26.59
CA SER A 67 7.48 11.94 -25.99
C SER A 67 7.68 12.78 -24.73
N ASP A 68 8.72 12.46 -23.93
CA ASP A 68 9.05 13.12 -22.67
C ASP A 68 10.53 13.55 -22.61
N LYS A 69 10.93 14.42 -23.55
CA LYS A 69 12.33 14.90 -23.70
C LYS A 69 12.93 15.51 -22.43
N ASN A 70 12.10 16.16 -21.63
CA ASN A 70 12.52 16.89 -20.43
C ASN A 70 12.34 16.06 -19.15
N ASN A 71 11.97 14.78 -19.25
CA ASN A 71 11.70 13.88 -18.13
C ASN A 71 10.63 14.43 -17.17
N ILE A 72 9.61 15.10 -17.71
CA ILE A 72 8.47 15.65 -16.96
C ILE A 72 7.68 14.53 -16.29
N ALA A 73 7.60 13.33 -16.88
CA ALA A 73 6.97 12.17 -16.24
C ALA A 73 7.66 11.81 -14.92
N GLY A 74 8.99 11.82 -14.90
CA GLY A 74 9.77 11.63 -13.68
C GLY A 74 9.48 12.69 -12.63
N GLU A 75 9.40 13.97 -13.03
CA GLU A 75 9.09 15.07 -12.12
C GLU A 75 7.65 15.03 -11.59
N ALA A 76 6.69 14.67 -12.44
CA ALA A 76 5.29 14.52 -12.07
C ALA A 76 5.12 13.36 -11.05
N MET A 77 5.82 12.24 -11.23
CA MET A 77 5.82 11.13 -10.26
C MET A 77 6.45 11.53 -8.92
N LYS A 78 7.49 12.37 -8.92
CA LYS A 78 8.02 12.98 -7.69
C LYS A 78 6.98 13.88 -7.01
N MET A 79 6.21 14.64 -7.78
CA MET A 79 5.12 15.47 -7.26
C MET A 79 4.06 14.62 -6.57
N PHE A 80 3.68 13.50 -7.18
CA PHE A 80 2.76 12.54 -6.56
C PHE A 80 3.26 12.07 -5.19
N ILE A 81 4.53 11.67 -5.09
CA ILE A 81 5.16 11.29 -3.80
C ILE A 81 5.12 12.45 -2.79
N ASP A 82 5.35 13.67 -3.24
CA ASP A 82 5.33 14.85 -2.38
C ASP A 82 3.92 15.19 -1.85
N MET A 83 2.86 14.90 -2.63
CA MET A 83 1.45 15.06 -2.24
C MET A 83 0.96 14.06 -1.19
N LEU A 84 1.50 12.84 -1.18
CA LEU A 84 1.19 11.81 -0.17
C LEU A 84 1.32 12.33 1.26
N SER A 85 0.60 11.74 2.21
CA SER A 85 0.64 12.09 3.63
C SER A 85 2.07 12.22 4.15
N ALA A 86 2.30 13.10 5.12
CA ALA A 86 3.63 13.27 5.69
C ALA A 86 4.17 11.97 6.32
N LYS A 87 3.26 11.08 6.75
CA LYS A 87 3.54 9.76 7.35
C LYS A 87 2.41 8.78 7.04
N GLY A 88 2.71 7.49 7.05
CA GLY A 88 1.73 6.40 7.02
C GLY A 88 1.56 5.78 5.64
N ASP A 89 1.42 6.60 4.60
CA ASP A 89 1.30 6.13 3.20
C ASP A 89 2.49 5.24 2.82
N LYS A 90 2.27 4.28 1.93
CA LYS A 90 3.34 3.47 1.34
C LYS A 90 3.41 3.66 -0.17
N VAL A 91 4.64 3.59 -0.70
CA VAL A 91 4.90 3.79 -2.12
C VAL A 91 5.86 2.74 -2.64
N GLY A 92 5.49 2.13 -3.76
CA GLY A 92 6.34 1.31 -4.61
C GLY A 92 6.53 2.00 -5.96
N VAL A 93 7.62 1.65 -6.64
CA VAL A 93 7.89 2.16 -8.00
C VAL A 93 8.32 0.99 -8.88
N VAL A 94 7.70 0.86 -10.04
CA VAL A 94 8.05 -0.12 -11.07
C VAL A 94 8.43 0.64 -12.34
N ALA A 95 9.68 0.52 -12.78
CA ALA A 95 10.15 1.05 -14.04
C ALA A 95 10.26 -0.10 -15.05
N TYR A 96 9.55 0.00 -16.18
CA TYR A 96 9.41 -1.12 -17.12
C TYR A 96 9.71 -0.74 -18.58
N THR A 97 10.09 -1.75 -19.35
CA THR A 97 10.18 -1.78 -20.83
C THR A 97 9.40 -3.01 -21.32
N ASP A 98 9.96 -3.87 -22.16
CA ASP A 98 9.59 -5.29 -22.28
C ASP A 98 9.92 -6.16 -21.05
N LYS A 99 10.58 -5.59 -20.03
CA LYS A 99 10.93 -6.25 -18.77
C LYS A 99 10.95 -5.22 -17.63
N VAL A 100 10.92 -5.69 -16.38
CA VAL A 100 11.16 -4.83 -15.22
C VAL A 100 12.63 -4.40 -15.22
N GLN A 101 12.88 -3.11 -15.39
CA GLN A 101 14.24 -2.54 -15.39
C GLN A 101 14.74 -2.32 -13.98
N ARG A 102 13.89 -1.69 -13.16
CA ARG A 102 14.14 -1.40 -11.75
C ARG A 102 12.81 -1.39 -11.02
N GLU A 103 12.85 -1.84 -9.78
CA GLU A 103 11.71 -1.76 -8.89
C GLU A 103 12.14 -1.31 -7.50
N LYS A 104 11.19 -0.75 -6.78
CA LYS A 104 11.26 -0.53 -5.35
C LYS A 104 9.97 -1.09 -4.76
N ALA A 105 10.12 -2.00 -3.80
CA ALA A 105 8.99 -2.57 -3.07
C ALA A 105 8.18 -1.46 -2.37
N LEU A 106 6.98 -1.81 -1.90
CA LEU A 106 6.11 -0.89 -1.19
C LEU A 106 6.76 -0.46 0.15
N LEU A 107 7.20 0.80 0.24
CA LEU A 107 7.89 1.36 1.40
C LEU A 107 7.01 2.38 2.13
N THR A 108 6.89 2.24 3.45
CA THR A 108 6.19 3.21 4.29
C THR A 108 6.96 4.53 4.38
N ILE A 109 6.27 5.63 4.09
CA ILE A 109 6.74 6.99 4.32
C ILE A 109 6.60 7.31 5.80
N ASN A 110 7.72 7.57 6.47
CA ASN A 110 7.74 8.03 7.86
C ASN A 110 8.36 9.43 8.00
N SER A 111 9.00 9.92 6.93
CA SER A 111 9.81 11.13 6.93
C SER A 111 9.97 11.74 5.54
N ALA A 112 10.42 13.00 5.51
CA ALA A 112 10.81 13.66 4.26
C ALA A 112 12.00 12.97 3.56
N SER A 113 12.89 12.32 4.30
CA SER A 113 14.00 11.53 3.72
C SER A 113 13.50 10.29 2.97
N ASP A 114 12.47 9.60 3.48
CA ASP A 114 11.91 8.44 2.77
C ASP A 114 11.33 8.84 1.40
N LYS A 115 10.66 10.01 1.36
CA LYS A 115 10.21 10.61 0.11
C LYS A 115 11.39 10.96 -0.80
N GLN A 116 12.44 11.57 -0.27
CA GLN A 116 13.62 11.91 -1.06
C GLN A 116 14.29 10.66 -1.66
N ASP A 117 14.40 9.56 -0.91
CA ASP A 117 14.96 8.30 -1.40
C ASP A 117 14.14 7.67 -2.54
N LEU A 118 12.82 7.89 -2.59
CA LEU A 118 11.98 7.49 -3.72
C LEU A 118 12.16 8.41 -4.91
N LYS A 119 12.26 9.72 -4.67
CA LYS A 119 12.49 10.72 -5.73
C LYS A 119 13.86 10.56 -6.39
N ASP A 120 14.89 10.24 -5.61
CA ASP A 120 16.24 9.95 -6.12
C ASP A 120 16.27 8.65 -6.91
N PHE A 121 15.49 7.63 -6.48
CA PHE A 121 15.31 6.41 -7.25
C PHE A 121 14.70 6.69 -8.64
N ILE A 122 13.62 7.50 -8.70
CA ILE A 122 12.99 7.92 -9.96
C ILE A 122 13.95 8.76 -10.81
N GLY A 123 14.73 9.66 -10.19
CA GLY A 123 15.71 10.48 -10.88
C GLY A 123 16.87 9.70 -11.50
N GLY A 124 17.15 8.48 -11.02
CA GLY A 124 18.20 7.60 -11.51
C GLY A 124 17.70 6.47 -12.42
N LEU A 125 16.53 6.61 -13.03
CA LEU A 125 16.00 5.64 -14.00
C LEU A 125 16.57 5.90 -15.40
N ASP A 126 17.16 4.87 -15.98
CA ASP A 126 17.64 4.89 -17.36
C ASP A 126 16.55 4.40 -18.33
N LYS A 127 16.64 4.86 -19.58
CA LYS A 127 15.74 4.40 -20.64
C LYS A 127 16.26 3.14 -21.33
N GLY A 128 15.38 2.20 -21.65
CA GLY A 128 15.69 0.93 -22.32
C GLY A 128 14.93 0.72 -23.64
N SER A 129 15.23 -0.36 -24.35
CA SER A 129 14.53 -0.72 -25.59
C SER A 129 13.22 -1.43 -25.30
N TYR A 130 12.28 -1.38 -26.27
CA TYR A 130 11.01 -2.10 -26.27
C TYR A 130 10.06 -1.69 -25.14
N THR A 131 8.80 -2.12 -25.25
CA THR A 131 7.73 -1.79 -24.30
C THR A 131 6.73 -2.94 -24.24
N ASP A 132 6.45 -3.44 -23.05
CA ASP A 132 5.35 -4.37 -22.78
C ASP A 132 4.60 -3.95 -21.52
N ILE A 133 3.41 -3.36 -21.70
CA ILE A 133 2.57 -2.87 -20.60
C ILE A 133 2.19 -4.01 -19.64
N ALA A 134 2.04 -5.24 -20.15
CA ALA A 134 1.68 -6.39 -19.32
C ALA A 134 2.67 -6.60 -18.17
N VAL A 135 3.96 -6.45 -18.47
CA VAL A 135 5.04 -6.63 -17.50
C VAL A 135 4.95 -5.61 -16.37
N GLY A 136 4.76 -4.33 -16.71
CA GLY A 136 4.66 -3.26 -15.72
C GLY A 136 3.45 -3.43 -14.81
N VAL A 137 2.29 -3.78 -15.38
CA VAL A 137 1.05 -3.98 -14.62
C VAL A 137 1.12 -5.24 -13.75
N ASP A 138 1.62 -6.35 -14.28
CA ASP A 138 1.76 -7.60 -13.52
C ASP A 138 2.69 -7.43 -12.31
N GLU A 139 3.84 -6.76 -12.49
CA GLU A 139 4.74 -6.49 -11.37
C GLU A 139 4.12 -5.54 -10.35
N ALA A 140 3.40 -4.51 -10.78
CA ALA A 140 2.73 -3.60 -9.86
C ALA A 140 1.67 -4.31 -9.00
N VAL A 141 0.92 -5.23 -9.59
CA VAL A 141 -0.04 -6.08 -8.87
C VAL A 141 0.69 -6.95 -7.85
N LYS A 142 1.82 -7.59 -8.21
CA LYS A 142 2.63 -8.38 -7.27
C LYS A 142 3.18 -7.54 -6.12
N VAL A 143 3.64 -6.32 -6.38
CA VAL A 143 4.12 -5.39 -5.35
C VAL A 143 3.02 -5.10 -4.33
N LEU A 144 1.79 -4.82 -4.78
CA LEU A 144 0.64 -4.62 -3.88
C LEU A 144 0.25 -5.90 -3.15
N GLN A 145 0.20 -7.06 -3.81
CA GLN A 145 -0.12 -8.33 -3.16
C GLN A 145 0.84 -8.67 -2.01
N ASN A 146 2.11 -8.29 -2.15
CA ASN A 146 3.15 -8.60 -1.16
C ASN A 146 3.27 -7.56 -0.04
N GLY A 147 2.80 -6.32 -0.27
CA GLY A 147 3.07 -5.18 0.63
C GLY A 147 1.85 -4.43 1.16
N SER A 148 0.68 -4.60 0.54
CA SER A 148 -0.51 -3.80 0.85
C SER A 148 -1.03 -4.02 2.28
N ASP A 149 -1.49 -2.94 2.91
CA ASP A 149 -2.22 -2.95 4.17
C ASP A 149 -3.72 -3.00 3.88
N PRO A 150 -4.50 -3.92 4.48
CA PRO A 150 -5.96 -3.92 4.37
C PRO A 150 -6.65 -2.65 4.92
N SER A 151 -5.95 -1.86 5.74
CA SER A 151 -6.45 -0.59 6.25
C SER A 151 -6.08 0.63 5.39
N HIS A 152 -5.32 0.43 4.31
CA HIS A 152 -4.96 1.46 3.35
C HIS A 152 -5.77 1.30 2.06
N GLU A 153 -5.94 2.40 1.33
CA GLU A 153 -6.51 2.41 -0.01
C GLU A 153 -5.40 2.09 -1.04
N PRO A 154 -5.46 0.95 -1.73
CA PRO A 154 -4.46 0.59 -2.71
C PRO A 154 -4.68 1.31 -4.04
N MET A 155 -3.62 1.63 -4.76
CA MET A 155 -3.72 2.11 -6.14
C MET A 155 -2.51 1.75 -7.00
N ILE A 156 -2.73 1.65 -8.30
CA ILE A 156 -1.68 1.58 -9.31
C ILE A 156 -1.84 2.81 -10.22
N VAL A 157 -0.75 3.54 -10.44
CA VAL A 157 -0.72 4.65 -11.41
C VAL A 157 0.23 4.29 -12.53
N LEU A 158 -0.31 3.93 -13.68
CA LEU A 158 0.43 3.54 -14.88
C LEU A 158 0.60 4.73 -15.81
N LEU A 159 1.84 5.02 -16.19
CA LEU A 159 2.17 5.97 -17.25
C LEU A 159 2.81 5.23 -18.42
N ALA A 160 2.23 5.42 -19.62
CA ALA A 160 2.70 4.85 -20.87
C ALA A 160 2.65 5.90 -22.00
N ASP A 161 3.63 5.91 -22.92
CA ASP A 161 3.68 6.85 -24.05
C ASP A 161 3.40 6.25 -25.42
N GLY A 162 3.14 4.94 -25.46
CA GLY A 162 2.96 4.22 -26.71
C GLY A 162 2.24 2.90 -26.54
N ASN A 163 2.03 2.25 -27.68
CA ASN A 163 1.62 0.86 -27.70
C ASN A 163 2.84 -0.03 -27.40
N ASN A 164 2.58 -1.31 -27.11
CA ASN A 164 3.65 -2.28 -26.99
C ASN A 164 4.56 -2.26 -28.22
N ASP A 165 5.86 -2.21 -27.99
CA ASP A 165 6.93 -2.40 -28.97
C ASP A 165 7.69 -3.65 -28.54
N LEU A 166 7.30 -4.81 -29.04
CA LEU A 166 7.83 -6.09 -28.57
C LEU A 166 9.09 -6.49 -29.34
N ASN A 167 10.05 -7.08 -28.64
CA ASN A 167 11.26 -7.58 -29.26
C ASN A 167 10.98 -8.81 -30.13
N GLU A 168 10.94 -8.65 -31.45
CA GLU A 168 10.71 -9.75 -32.40
C GLU A 168 11.67 -10.94 -32.20
N ALA A 169 12.92 -10.68 -31.83
CA ALA A 169 13.93 -11.72 -31.62
C ALA A 169 13.69 -12.56 -30.36
N SER A 170 12.87 -12.08 -29.43
CA SER A 170 12.48 -12.83 -28.22
C SER A 170 11.39 -13.88 -28.49
N GLY A 171 10.69 -13.78 -29.62
CA GLY A 171 9.49 -14.57 -29.92
C GLY A 171 8.24 -14.13 -29.14
N ARG A 172 8.33 -13.10 -28.29
CA ARG A 172 7.21 -12.52 -27.54
C ARG A 172 6.16 -11.97 -28.51
N THR A 173 4.94 -12.46 -28.42
CA THR A 173 3.82 -12.02 -29.27
C THR A 173 2.87 -11.07 -28.53
N GLN A 174 2.12 -10.25 -29.28
CA GLN A 174 1.08 -9.40 -28.70
C GLN A 174 0.00 -10.23 -27.99
N SER A 175 -0.39 -11.38 -28.55
CA SER A 175 -1.41 -12.25 -27.94
C SER A 175 -1.01 -12.76 -26.55
N GLU A 176 0.26 -13.12 -26.36
CA GLU A 176 0.77 -13.52 -25.05
C GLU A 176 0.81 -12.32 -24.07
N SER A 177 0.98 -11.09 -24.56
CA SER A 177 1.04 -9.87 -23.74
C SER A 177 -0.37 -9.49 -23.29
N ASP A 178 -1.32 -9.54 -24.21
CA ASP A 178 -2.73 -9.33 -23.92
C ASP A 178 -3.26 -10.37 -22.91
N GLN A 179 -2.82 -11.63 -22.99
CA GLN A 179 -3.21 -12.67 -22.04
C GLN A 179 -2.65 -12.41 -20.64
N GLU A 180 -1.37 -12.05 -20.53
CA GLU A 180 -0.71 -11.72 -19.26
C GLU A 180 -1.33 -10.47 -18.63
N LEU A 181 -1.54 -9.42 -19.43
CA LEU A 181 -2.20 -8.19 -19.00
C LEU A 181 -3.62 -8.47 -18.50
N SER A 182 -4.39 -9.30 -19.21
CA SER A 182 -5.75 -9.67 -18.79
C SER A 182 -5.74 -10.40 -17.45
N ALA A 183 -4.81 -11.33 -17.23
CA ALA A 183 -4.69 -12.05 -15.96
C ALA A 183 -4.28 -11.12 -14.79
N ALA A 184 -3.38 -10.17 -15.05
CA ALA A 184 -2.98 -9.16 -14.08
C ALA A 184 -4.15 -8.23 -13.72
N VAL A 185 -4.92 -7.78 -14.71
CA VAL A 185 -6.12 -6.94 -14.51
C VAL A 185 -7.21 -7.69 -13.75
N GLU A 186 -7.45 -8.96 -14.05
CA GLU A 186 -8.39 -9.79 -13.28
C GLU A 186 -7.96 -9.93 -11.82
N THR A 187 -6.65 -10.07 -11.60
CA THR A 187 -6.07 -10.12 -10.25
C THR A 187 -6.22 -8.78 -9.53
N ALA A 188 -5.93 -7.67 -10.20
CA ALA A 188 -6.11 -6.32 -9.66
C ALA A 188 -7.58 -6.08 -9.26
N LYS A 189 -8.52 -6.39 -10.16
CA LYS A 189 -9.96 -6.30 -9.92
C LYS A 189 -10.40 -7.14 -8.72
N LYS A 190 -9.93 -8.38 -8.62
CA LYS A 190 -10.28 -9.29 -7.52
C LYS A 190 -9.79 -8.78 -6.16
N ASN A 191 -8.63 -8.13 -6.12
CA ASN A 191 -8.05 -7.61 -4.88
C ASN A 191 -8.42 -6.14 -4.61
N GLY A 192 -9.25 -5.52 -5.46
CA GLY A 192 -9.66 -4.13 -5.30
C GLY A 192 -8.54 -3.13 -5.53
N TYR A 193 -7.63 -3.41 -6.48
CA TYR A 193 -6.53 -2.51 -6.85
C TYR A 193 -6.93 -1.69 -8.09
N PRO A 194 -7.43 -0.44 -7.93
CA PRO A 194 -7.73 0.42 -9.06
C PRO A 194 -6.46 0.78 -9.83
N ILE A 195 -6.55 0.68 -11.16
CA ILE A 195 -5.47 1.06 -12.08
C ILE A 195 -5.83 2.37 -12.75
N TYR A 196 -5.18 3.45 -12.37
CA TYR A 196 -5.21 4.72 -13.08
C TYR A 196 -4.22 4.67 -14.23
N THR A 197 -4.64 5.08 -15.42
CA THR A 197 -3.77 5.05 -16.60
C THR A 197 -3.57 6.46 -17.14
N ILE A 198 -2.33 6.79 -17.50
CA ILE A 198 -1.94 8.05 -18.11
C ILE A 198 -1.25 7.73 -19.42
N GLY A 199 -1.91 8.10 -20.51
CA GLY A 199 -1.43 7.93 -21.86
C GLY A 199 -0.79 9.20 -22.43
N LEU A 200 0.53 9.18 -22.65
CA LEU A 200 1.24 10.28 -23.32
C LEU A 200 1.23 10.07 -24.83
N ASN A 201 0.26 10.68 -25.51
CA ASN A 201 -0.05 10.52 -26.92
C ASN A 201 0.72 11.51 -27.82
N ALA A 202 2.03 11.69 -27.58
CA ALA A 202 2.84 12.72 -28.25
C ALA A 202 2.92 12.56 -29.80
N ASP A 203 2.76 11.34 -30.32
CA ASP A 203 2.80 11.05 -31.76
C ASP A 203 1.43 10.72 -32.39
N GLY A 204 0.36 10.77 -31.58
CA GLY A 204 -1.00 10.49 -32.03
C GLY A 204 -1.36 9.01 -32.21
N LYS A 205 -0.45 8.06 -31.91
CA LYS A 205 -0.66 6.63 -32.18
C LYS A 205 -1.05 5.80 -30.96
N LEU A 206 -1.16 6.42 -29.79
CA LEU A 206 -1.50 5.70 -28.56
C LEU A 206 -2.88 5.05 -28.66
N ASN A 207 -2.97 3.77 -28.30
CA ASN A 207 -4.25 3.08 -28.15
C ASN A 207 -4.94 3.48 -26.84
N LYS A 208 -5.59 4.65 -26.86
CA LYS A 208 -6.35 5.20 -25.73
C LYS A 208 -7.44 4.24 -25.22
N ALA A 209 -8.06 3.47 -26.12
CA ALA A 209 -9.12 2.53 -25.77
C ALA A 209 -8.60 1.34 -24.93
N SER A 210 -7.38 0.87 -25.21
CA SER A 210 -6.75 -0.19 -24.42
C SER A 210 -6.52 0.26 -22.98
N LEU A 211 -5.92 1.44 -22.78
CA LEU A 211 -5.67 2.01 -21.45
C LEU A 211 -6.97 2.30 -20.69
N ALA A 212 -7.97 2.87 -21.37
CA ALA A 212 -9.30 3.11 -20.80
C ALA A 212 -9.93 1.82 -20.25
N LYS A 213 -9.85 0.73 -21.03
CA LYS A 213 -10.37 -0.58 -20.61
C LYS A 213 -9.72 -1.09 -19.33
N LEU A 214 -8.41 -0.88 -19.12
CA LEU A 214 -7.71 -1.29 -17.90
C LEU A 214 -8.27 -0.58 -16.67
N SER A 215 -8.43 0.74 -16.79
CA SER A 215 -8.97 1.59 -15.72
C SER A 215 -10.43 1.25 -15.41
N ASP A 216 -11.28 1.16 -16.44
CA ASP A 216 -12.70 0.84 -16.29
C ASP A 216 -12.94 -0.51 -15.61
N GLN A 217 -12.11 -1.52 -15.92
CA GLN A 217 -12.25 -2.86 -15.36
C GLN A 217 -11.85 -2.96 -13.89
N THR A 218 -11.01 -2.04 -13.40
CA THR A 218 -10.43 -2.06 -12.05
C THR A 218 -10.98 -0.97 -11.14
N GLY A 219 -11.81 -0.07 -11.66
CA GLY A 219 -12.38 1.06 -10.90
C GLY A 219 -11.46 2.28 -10.81
N GLY A 220 -10.43 2.35 -11.66
CA GLY A 220 -9.60 3.54 -11.83
C GLY A 220 -10.15 4.47 -12.92
N LYS A 221 -9.38 5.52 -13.26
CA LYS A 221 -9.66 6.45 -14.36
C LYS A 221 -8.52 6.52 -15.36
N ALA A 222 -8.88 6.67 -16.63
CA ALA A 222 -7.93 6.83 -17.71
C ALA A 222 -7.83 8.27 -18.17
N PHE A 223 -6.60 8.71 -18.39
CA PHE A 223 -6.21 10.03 -18.84
C PHE A 223 -5.37 9.89 -20.10
N ALA A 224 -5.51 10.85 -21.02
CA ALA A 224 -4.65 10.94 -22.18
C ALA A 224 -4.34 12.40 -22.47
N THR A 225 -3.07 12.71 -22.68
CA THR A 225 -2.58 14.03 -23.08
C THR A 225 -1.61 13.90 -24.24
N ASP A 226 -1.53 14.93 -25.08
CA ASP A 226 -0.56 15.00 -26.17
C ASP A 226 0.78 15.63 -25.71
N THR A 227 0.87 16.15 -24.49
CA THR A 227 2.09 16.77 -23.94
C THR A 227 2.39 16.30 -22.52
N ALA A 228 3.68 16.10 -22.22
CA ALA A 228 4.12 15.72 -20.88
C ALA A 228 3.92 16.85 -19.86
N ASP A 229 3.74 18.09 -20.31
CA ASP A 229 3.54 19.26 -19.45
C ASP A 229 2.23 19.20 -18.64
N ASP A 230 1.24 18.40 -19.07
CA ASP A 230 -0.05 18.24 -18.38
C ASP A 230 0.01 17.19 -17.24
N LEU A 231 1.08 16.39 -17.17
CA LEU A 231 1.21 15.28 -16.21
C LEU A 231 1.08 15.70 -14.74
N PRO A 232 1.63 16.85 -14.28
CA PRO A 232 1.43 17.32 -12.91
C PRO A 232 -0.04 17.54 -12.55
N GLU A 233 -0.85 18.06 -13.47
CA GLU A 233 -2.27 18.29 -13.26
C GLU A 233 -3.05 16.97 -13.23
N ILE A 234 -2.77 16.07 -14.19
CA ILE A 234 -3.38 14.74 -14.24
C ILE A 234 -3.10 13.95 -12.95
N LEU A 235 -1.87 13.96 -12.44
CA LEU A 235 -1.52 13.26 -11.20
C LEU A 235 -2.18 13.89 -9.97
N SER A 236 -2.37 15.21 -9.97
CA SER A 236 -3.13 15.91 -8.93
C SER A 236 -4.60 15.47 -8.95
N GLU A 237 -5.18 15.32 -10.14
CA GLU A 237 -6.55 14.82 -10.30
C GLU A 237 -6.68 13.36 -9.87
N ILE A 238 -5.73 12.49 -10.23
CA ILE A 238 -5.71 11.08 -9.78
C ILE A 238 -5.66 11.01 -8.26
N PHE A 239 -4.75 11.77 -7.63
CA PHE A 239 -4.63 11.80 -6.18
C PHE A 239 -5.93 12.28 -5.51
N ALA A 240 -6.53 13.36 -6.04
CA ALA A 240 -7.78 13.89 -5.52
C ALA A 240 -8.94 12.90 -5.69
N ASP A 241 -9.12 12.35 -6.89
CA ASP A 241 -10.19 11.42 -7.21
C ASP A 241 -10.17 10.17 -6.33
N HIS A 242 -8.99 9.57 -6.17
CA HIS A 242 -8.84 8.36 -5.38
C HIS A 242 -9.24 8.56 -3.92
N LEU A 243 -8.91 9.72 -3.35
CA LEU A 243 -9.27 10.09 -1.98
C LEU A 243 -10.64 10.77 -1.87
N LYS A 244 -11.42 10.81 -2.96
CA LYS A 244 -12.74 11.48 -3.04
C LYS A 244 -12.64 12.97 -2.65
N LEU A 245 -11.52 13.59 -2.98
CA LEU A 245 -11.23 15.00 -2.83
C LEU A 245 -11.54 15.73 -4.15
N LYS A 246 -11.55 17.05 -4.11
CA LYS A 246 -11.66 17.92 -5.28
C LYS A 246 -10.44 18.82 -5.34
N VAL A 247 -9.89 19.01 -6.54
CA VAL A 247 -8.87 20.03 -6.78
C VAL A 247 -9.55 21.39 -6.71
N VAL A 248 -9.09 22.26 -5.81
CA VAL A 248 -9.58 23.63 -5.69
C VAL A 248 -8.62 24.56 -6.44
N PRO A 249 -9.02 25.09 -7.62
CA PRO A 249 -8.19 26.02 -8.37
C PRO A 249 -8.19 27.40 -7.68
N VAL A 250 -7.02 28.04 -7.58
CA VAL A 250 -6.90 29.31 -6.84
C VAL A 250 -6.87 30.52 -7.78
N GLN A 251 -5.92 30.57 -8.71
CA GLN A 251 -5.87 31.50 -9.85
C GLN A 251 -4.56 31.24 -10.60
N SER A 252 -4.58 31.22 -11.93
CA SER A 252 -3.36 31.25 -12.73
C SER A 252 -2.81 32.68 -12.80
N ILE A 253 -1.50 32.85 -12.57
CA ILE A 253 -0.84 34.15 -12.64
C ILE A 253 0.29 34.13 -13.67
N THR A 254 0.45 35.22 -14.41
CA THR A 254 1.68 35.48 -15.16
C THR A 254 2.64 36.24 -14.24
N ALA A 255 3.82 35.69 -14.02
CA ALA A 255 4.80 36.30 -13.13
C ALA A 255 5.33 37.62 -13.71
N SER A 256 5.35 38.66 -12.88
CA SER A 256 5.92 39.98 -13.22
C SER A 256 7.41 40.08 -12.90
N GLY A 257 7.95 39.14 -12.13
CA GLY A 257 9.28 39.25 -11.52
C GLY A 257 9.24 39.79 -10.09
N GLU A 258 8.10 40.30 -9.63
CA GLU A 258 7.89 40.73 -8.24
C GLU A 258 6.96 39.77 -7.49
N TYR A 259 6.82 39.97 -6.18
CA TYR A 259 5.87 39.20 -5.38
C TYR A 259 4.43 39.57 -5.75
N GLN A 260 3.65 38.56 -6.12
CA GLN A 260 2.21 38.64 -6.37
C GLN A 260 1.47 37.84 -5.30
N GLU A 261 0.47 38.47 -4.67
CA GLU A 261 -0.34 37.85 -3.63
C GLU A 261 -1.52 37.09 -4.24
N VAL A 262 -1.76 35.88 -3.72
CA VAL A 262 -2.88 35.01 -4.02
C VAL A 262 -3.49 34.58 -2.69
N THR A 263 -4.81 34.66 -2.55
CA THR A 263 -5.51 34.19 -1.36
C THR A 263 -5.79 32.70 -1.47
N VAL A 264 -5.38 31.94 -0.47
CA VAL A 264 -5.67 30.50 -0.31
C VAL A 264 -6.60 30.35 0.89
N THR A 265 -7.84 29.92 0.67
CA THR A 265 -8.82 29.75 1.75
C THR A 265 -8.83 28.30 2.22
N VAL A 266 -8.54 28.08 3.51
CA VAL A 266 -8.72 26.78 4.18
C VAL A 266 -10.16 26.71 4.67
N PRO A 267 -10.98 25.76 4.19
CA PRO A 267 -12.44 25.85 4.30
C PRO A 267 -13.01 25.56 5.68
N ASN A 268 -12.32 24.77 6.51
CA ASN A 268 -12.76 24.40 7.85
C ASN A 268 -11.58 23.88 8.69
N ALA A 269 -11.76 23.79 10.01
CA ALA A 269 -10.76 23.27 10.94
C ALA A 269 -10.47 21.75 10.81
N SER A 270 -11.29 21.00 10.07
CA SER A 270 -11.13 19.55 9.88
C SER A 270 -10.06 19.17 8.84
N VAL A 271 -9.45 20.16 8.17
CA VAL A 271 -8.33 19.95 7.24
C VAL A 271 -7.09 19.44 7.99
N LEU A 272 -6.61 18.24 7.63
CA LEU A 272 -5.39 17.66 8.21
C LEU A 272 -4.13 18.09 7.47
N GLU A 273 -4.18 18.12 6.14
CA GLU A 273 -3.09 18.59 5.32
C GLU A 273 -3.62 19.41 4.15
N ALA A 274 -2.95 20.51 3.80
CA ALA A 274 -3.23 21.26 2.59
C ALA A 274 -2.01 21.20 1.66
N ASN A 275 -2.18 20.57 0.51
CA ASN A 275 -1.20 20.54 -0.57
C ASN A 275 -1.44 21.75 -1.49
N ILE A 276 -0.49 22.68 -1.52
CA ILE A 276 -0.48 23.82 -2.43
C ILE A 276 0.57 23.54 -3.51
N SER A 277 0.09 23.12 -4.67
CA SER A 277 0.91 22.81 -5.84
C SER A 277 1.08 24.08 -6.68
N ILE A 278 2.32 24.54 -6.82
CA ILE A 278 2.69 25.71 -7.62
C ILE A 278 3.45 25.21 -8.85
N ILE A 279 2.74 25.06 -9.96
CA ILE A 279 3.24 24.52 -11.23
C ILE A 279 3.82 25.66 -12.06
N SER A 280 5.06 25.51 -12.51
CA SER A 280 5.78 26.57 -13.22
C SER A 280 6.98 25.98 -13.96
N SER A 281 7.28 26.52 -15.15
CA SER A 281 8.42 26.07 -15.95
C SER A 281 9.78 26.55 -15.41
N LYS A 282 9.75 27.38 -14.35
CA LYS A 282 10.90 28.00 -13.70
C LYS A 282 10.80 27.92 -12.18
N PRO A 283 11.92 28.06 -11.46
CA PRO A 283 11.89 28.14 -10.00
C PRO A 283 11.07 29.33 -9.50
N VAL A 284 10.25 29.10 -8.48
CA VAL A 284 9.46 30.14 -7.79
C VAL A 284 9.91 30.28 -6.34
N THR A 285 9.69 31.47 -5.77
CA THR A 285 9.87 31.73 -4.34
C THR A 285 8.54 32.12 -3.72
N ALA A 286 8.19 31.48 -2.61
CA ALA A 286 6.96 31.75 -1.88
C ALA A 286 7.23 32.43 -0.53
N LYS A 287 6.30 33.29 -0.10
CA LYS A 287 6.10 33.71 1.28
C LYS A 287 4.66 33.39 1.66
N LEU A 288 4.44 33.10 2.94
CA LEU A 288 3.14 32.72 3.45
C LEU A 288 2.81 33.53 4.68
N THR A 289 1.56 33.98 4.79
CA THR A 289 1.00 34.64 5.97
C THR A 289 -0.25 33.88 6.40
N ASP A 290 -0.35 33.60 7.70
CA ASP A 290 -1.51 32.90 8.27
C ASP A 290 -2.75 33.82 8.38
N PRO A 291 -3.94 33.26 8.67
CA PRO A 291 -5.17 34.05 8.79
C PRO A 291 -5.15 35.12 9.90
N SER A 292 -4.22 35.04 10.85
CA SER A 292 -4.03 36.07 11.88
C SER A 292 -3.17 37.25 11.42
N GLY A 293 -2.60 37.17 10.20
CA GLY A 293 -1.67 38.15 9.65
C GLY A 293 -0.22 37.91 10.03
N ALA A 294 0.11 36.78 10.67
CA ALA A 294 1.48 36.44 11.04
C ALA A 294 2.23 35.78 9.88
N GLY A 295 3.46 36.22 9.60
CA GLY A 295 4.32 35.59 8.61
C GLY A 295 4.74 34.18 9.03
N VAL A 296 4.68 33.22 8.12
CA VAL A 296 5.01 31.82 8.35
C VAL A 296 6.30 31.45 7.61
N ALA A 297 7.23 30.83 8.32
CA ALA A 297 8.50 30.38 7.76
C ALA A 297 8.30 29.18 6.82
N ILE A 298 9.05 29.19 5.71
CA ILE A 298 9.05 28.13 4.71
C ILE A 298 10.51 27.68 4.44
N PRO A 299 10.88 26.42 4.72
CA PRO A 299 10.09 25.42 5.42
C PRO A 299 10.01 25.70 6.95
N SER A 300 9.08 25.03 7.61
CA SER A 300 8.96 24.95 9.07
C SER A 300 8.39 23.59 9.50
N ASN A 301 8.22 23.35 10.80
CA ASN A 301 7.65 22.10 11.30
C ASN A 301 6.22 21.83 10.79
N ASN A 302 5.45 22.89 10.50
CA ASN A 302 4.07 22.79 10.03
C ASN A 302 3.91 23.18 8.55
N VAL A 303 5.00 23.55 7.87
CA VAL A 303 4.99 23.89 6.43
C VAL A 303 6.18 23.19 5.78
N LEU A 304 5.90 22.08 5.12
CA LEU A 304 6.90 21.36 4.34
C LEU A 304 7.00 21.99 2.94
N LEU A 305 8.21 21.98 2.39
CA LEU A 305 8.48 22.48 1.06
C LEU A 305 9.20 21.41 0.25
N SER A 306 8.58 21.00 -0.84
CA SER A 306 9.21 20.20 -1.88
C SER A 306 9.41 21.02 -3.14
N ARG A 307 10.52 20.76 -3.85
CA ARG A 307 10.88 21.47 -5.07
C ARG A 307 11.35 20.48 -6.13
N SER A 308 11.03 20.83 -7.36
CA SER A 308 11.43 20.15 -8.59
C SER A 308 11.78 21.21 -9.65
N SER A 309 12.14 20.78 -10.86
CA SER A 309 12.29 21.67 -12.02
C SER A 309 10.96 22.20 -12.56
N THR A 310 9.83 21.54 -12.31
CA THR A 310 8.52 21.87 -12.91
C THR A 310 7.45 22.30 -11.89
N TYR A 311 7.74 22.19 -10.58
CA TYR A 311 6.83 22.62 -9.53
C TYR A 311 7.54 22.97 -8.22
N SER A 312 6.83 23.69 -7.37
CA SER A 312 7.06 23.76 -5.92
C SER A 312 5.80 23.35 -5.20
N LEU A 313 5.92 22.51 -4.17
CA LEU A 313 4.78 22.05 -3.38
C LEU A 313 4.96 22.50 -1.92
N LEU A 314 4.00 23.27 -1.42
CA LEU A 314 3.89 23.57 0.00
C LEU A 314 2.86 22.63 0.62
N LYS A 315 3.25 21.92 1.68
CA LYS A 315 2.34 21.10 2.47
C LYS A 315 2.18 21.71 3.85
N LEU A 316 0.99 22.22 4.13
CA LEU A 316 0.64 22.76 5.45
C LEU A 316 0.06 21.62 6.28
N LEU A 317 0.59 21.40 7.49
CA LEU A 317 0.13 20.39 8.43
C LEU A 317 -0.82 21.03 9.44
N SER A 318 -2.03 20.49 9.56
CA SER A 318 -3.13 20.98 10.40
C SER A 318 -3.29 22.52 10.32
N PRO A 319 -3.48 23.07 9.10
CA PRO A 319 -3.58 24.52 8.93
C PRO A 319 -4.78 25.10 9.67
N LYS A 320 -4.64 26.33 10.17
CA LYS A 320 -5.78 27.12 10.65
C LYS A 320 -6.75 27.37 9.50
N GLU A 321 -8.04 27.26 9.80
CA GLU A 321 -9.13 27.71 8.94
C GLU A 321 -9.03 29.21 8.61
N GLY A 322 -9.48 29.57 7.42
CA GLY A 322 -9.57 30.95 6.95
C GLY A 322 -8.61 31.29 5.82
N ASP A 323 -8.47 32.58 5.54
CA ASP A 323 -7.71 33.09 4.40
C ASP A 323 -6.22 33.20 4.70
N TRP A 324 -5.43 32.43 3.97
CA TRP A 324 -3.97 32.52 3.94
C TRP A 324 -3.52 33.39 2.77
N LYS A 325 -2.50 34.23 2.98
CA LYS A 325 -1.90 35.03 1.91
C LYS A 325 -0.64 34.35 1.42
N LEU A 326 -0.70 33.83 0.19
CA LEU A 326 0.43 33.23 -0.51
C LEU A 326 1.02 34.26 -1.47
N GLN A 327 2.25 34.69 -1.22
CA GLN A 327 2.96 35.62 -2.10
C GLN A 327 4.01 34.87 -2.91
N ILE A 328 3.88 34.91 -4.24
CA ILE A 328 4.75 34.16 -5.15
C ILE A 328 5.56 35.13 -6.00
N LYS A 329 6.86 34.86 -6.10
CA LYS A 329 7.79 35.53 -7.00
C LYS A 329 8.33 34.50 -8.00
N GLY A 330 7.95 34.64 -9.26
CA GLY A 330 8.45 33.83 -10.37
C GLY A 330 9.31 34.62 -11.35
N VAL A 331 9.80 33.94 -12.39
CA VAL A 331 10.53 34.57 -13.48
C VAL A 331 9.57 35.38 -14.37
N PRO A 332 9.89 36.62 -14.75
CA PRO A 332 8.99 37.43 -15.59
C PRO A 332 8.47 36.69 -16.83
N LYS A 333 7.16 36.82 -17.10
CA LYS A 333 6.40 36.19 -18.20
C LYS A 333 6.16 34.70 -18.06
N ASP A 334 6.68 34.04 -17.02
CA ASP A 334 6.37 32.64 -16.77
C ASP A 334 4.92 32.48 -16.28
N LYS A 335 4.26 31.42 -16.73
CA LYS A 335 2.91 31.07 -16.29
C LYS A 335 3.02 30.22 -15.03
N ILE A 336 2.30 30.60 -13.99
CA ILE A 336 2.25 29.89 -12.72
C ILE A 336 0.80 29.48 -12.47
N ASP A 337 0.58 28.18 -12.37
CA ASP A 337 -0.70 27.59 -12.03
C ASP A 337 -0.67 27.10 -10.58
N ILE A 338 -1.71 27.42 -9.81
CA ILE A 338 -1.77 27.11 -8.37
C ILE A 338 -3.03 26.29 -8.10
N ASN A 339 -2.80 25.07 -7.62
CA ASN A 339 -3.84 24.11 -7.28
C ASN A 339 -3.76 23.73 -5.80
N LEU A 340 -4.93 23.57 -5.17
CA LEU A 340 -5.06 23.15 -3.77
C LEU A 340 -5.73 21.78 -3.70
N ILE A 341 -5.20 20.92 -2.85
CA ILE A 341 -5.86 19.68 -2.42
C ILE A 341 -5.82 19.62 -0.91
N PHE A 342 -6.98 19.44 -0.29
CA PHE A 342 -7.15 19.35 1.15
C PHE A 342 -7.42 17.90 1.55
N ASN A 343 -6.63 17.36 2.47
CA ASN A 343 -6.79 16.01 2.99
C ASN A 343 -7.55 16.05 4.32
N TYR A 344 -8.45 15.08 4.52
CA TYR A 344 -9.36 14.99 5.67
C TYR A 344 -9.41 13.55 6.20
N ASP A 345 -9.58 13.38 7.51
CA ASP A 345 -10.02 12.13 8.12
C ASP A 345 -11.53 12.24 8.43
N LEU A 346 -12.34 12.13 7.38
CA LEU A 346 -13.79 12.22 7.46
C LEU A 346 -14.42 11.00 6.81
N GLU A 347 -15.26 10.29 7.55
CA GLU A 347 -16.12 9.21 7.06
C GLU A 347 -17.57 9.64 7.15
N LEU A 348 -18.39 9.29 6.14
CA LEU A 348 -19.83 9.48 6.20
C LEU A 348 -20.51 8.14 6.50
N LYS A 349 -21.35 8.09 7.53
CA LYS A 349 -22.09 6.88 7.91
C LYS A 349 -23.58 7.19 7.97
N MET A 350 -24.37 6.34 7.33
CA MET A 350 -25.82 6.35 7.50
C MET A 350 -26.18 5.53 8.74
N ASP A 351 -27.14 6.03 9.50
CA ASP A 351 -27.67 5.34 10.67
C ASP A 351 -28.37 4.03 10.24
N ALA A 352 -28.43 3.07 11.17
CA ALA A 352 -29.15 1.83 10.92
C ALA A 352 -30.63 2.13 10.69
N LEU A 353 -31.16 1.66 9.55
CA LEU A 353 -32.58 1.76 9.25
C LEU A 353 -33.42 0.96 10.28
N SER A 354 -34.63 1.44 10.56
CA SER A 354 -35.56 0.80 11.51
C SER A 354 -36.00 -0.60 11.07
N SER A 355 -36.03 -0.84 9.76
CA SER A 355 -36.29 -2.14 9.14
C SER A 355 -35.42 -2.31 7.89
N LYS A 356 -35.26 -3.56 7.43
CA LYS A 356 -34.73 -3.90 6.09
C LYS A 356 -35.82 -4.31 5.11
N THR A 357 -37.05 -4.48 5.59
CA THR A 357 -38.20 -4.89 4.79
C THR A 357 -39.29 -3.83 4.91
N TYR A 358 -39.75 -3.36 3.75
CA TYR A 358 -40.78 -2.34 3.63
C TYR A 358 -41.82 -2.78 2.59
N LYS A 359 -42.92 -2.05 2.50
CA LYS A 359 -43.97 -2.24 1.50
C LYS A 359 -44.10 -0.99 0.65
N LYS A 360 -44.70 -1.14 -0.52
CA LYS A 360 -45.10 0.00 -1.35
C LYS A 360 -45.93 1.00 -0.52
N GLY A 361 -45.53 2.26 -0.56
CA GLY A 361 -46.10 3.38 0.21
C GLY A 361 -45.44 3.60 1.57
N ASP A 362 -44.56 2.71 2.04
CA ASP A 362 -43.81 2.95 3.27
C ASP A 362 -42.79 4.07 3.07
N THR A 363 -42.58 4.86 4.12
CA THR A 363 -41.55 5.90 4.16
C THR A 363 -40.42 5.47 5.07
N VAL A 364 -39.20 5.42 4.52
CA VAL A 364 -37.96 5.10 5.20
C VAL A 364 -37.33 6.41 5.68
N GLY A 365 -37.11 6.55 6.99
CA GLY A 365 -36.37 7.68 7.54
C GLY A 365 -34.87 7.52 7.30
N ILE A 366 -34.22 8.59 6.86
CA ILE A 366 -32.79 8.65 6.57
C ILE A 366 -32.13 9.63 7.54
N SER A 367 -31.10 9.17 8.25
CA SER A 367 -30.19 10.03 8.99
C SER A 367 -28.75 9.56 8.75
N ALA A 368 -27.82 10.50 8.61
CA ALA A 368 -26.40 10.20 8.40
C ALA A 368 -25.52 11.27 9.03
N HIS A 369 -24.31 10.87 9.43
CA HIS A 369 -23.39 11.68 10.23
C HIS A 369 -21.95 11.53 9.74
N LEU A 370 -21.15 12.58 9.91
CA LEU A 370 -19.71 12.56 9.67
C LEU A 370 -18.97 12.05 10.91
N PHE A 371 -17.87 11.33 10.69
CA PHE A 371 -17.01 10.77 11.73
C PHE A 371 -15.53 11.02 11.42
N THR A 372 -14.74 11.28 12.45
CA THR A 372 -13.27 11.38 12.41
C THR A 372 -12.73 10.49 13.53
N GLY A 373 -11.77 9.59 13.26
CA GLY A 373 -11.29 8.72 14.33
C GLY A 373 -12.36 7.80 14.95
N GLY A 374 -13.48 7.55 14.26
CA GLY A 374 -14.67 6.90 14.84
C GLY A 374 -15.51 7.76 15.79
N THR A 375 -15.14 9.01 16.02
CA THR A 375 -15.91 9.99 16.80
C THR A 375 -16.79 10.80 15.87
N GLN A 376 -18.06 10.98 16.23
CA GLN A 376 -18.99 11.79 15.44
C GLN A 376 -18.56 13.26 15.43
N VAL A 377 -18.53 13.86 14.26
CA VAL A 377 -18.25 15.28 14.05
C VAL A 377 -19.53 16.08 14.28
N ASN A 378 -19.48 17.07 15.16
CA ASN A 378 -20.62 17.90 15.57
C ASN A 378 -20.47 19.38 15.15
N GLU A 379 -19.63 19.66 14.14
CA GLU A 379 -19.35 21.01 13.65
C GLU A 379 -20.45 21.48 12.71
N ALA A 380 -21.46 22.20 13.23
CA ALA A 380 -22.62 22.62 12.45
C ALA A 380 -22.28 23.42 11.18
N GLU A 381 -21.20 24.20 11.20
CA GLU A 381 -20.72 24.98 10.04
C GLU A 381 -20.24 24.07 8.90
N LEU A 382 -19.53 22.98 9.22
CA LEU A 382 -19.11 21.99 8.23
C LEU A 382 -20.33 21.38 7.51
N TYR A 383 -21.35 20.94 8.26
CA TYR A 383 -22.58 20.40 7.65
C TYR A 383 -23.31 21.45 6.82
N GLY A 384 -23.41 22.68 7.32
CA GLY A 384 -24.11 23.78 6.66
C GLY A 384 -23.52 24.16 5.29
N ASN A 385 -22.21 23.98 5.11
CA ASN A 385 -21.50 24.25 3.86
C ASN A 385 -21.59 23.10 2.83
N MET A 386 -22.15 21.95 3.21
CA MET A 386 -22.26 20.77 2.34
C MET A 386 -23.62 20.68 1.66
N LYS A 387 -23.63 20.12 0.45
CA LYS A 387 -24.83 19.61 -0.21
C LYS A 387 -24.92 18.11 0.01
N ALA A 388 -26.02 17.62 0.58
CA ALA A 388 -26.24 16.20 0.80
C ALA A 388 -27.44 15.68 0.01
N VAL A 389 -27.28 14.48 -0.54
CA VAL A 389 -28.32 13.75 -1.27
C VAL A 389 -28.35 12.29 -0.84
N LEU A 390 -29.54 11.70 -0.85
CA LEU A 390 -29.72 10.26 -0.88
C LEU A 390 -29.75 9.80 -2.34
N LEU A 391 -28.88 8.87 -2.67
CA LEU A 391 -28.91 8.10 -3.91
C LEU A 391 -29.71 6.82 -3.65
N ALA A 392 -30.89 6.73 -4.25
CA ALA A 392 -31.77 5.56 -4.16
C ALA A 392 -31.81 4.83 -5.50
N THR A 393 -31.06 3.73 -5.61
CA THR A 393 -30.99 2.90 -6.80
C THR A 393 -32.02 1.78 -6.72
N ASP A 394 -32.99 1.80 -7.61
CA ASP A 394 -33.93 0.70 -7.83
C ASP A 394 -33.21 -0.43 -8.58
N LEU A 395 -33.02 -1.57 -7.93
CA LEU A 395 -32.27 -2.70 -8.47
C LEU A 395 -33.02 -3.46 -9.57
N ASP A 396 -34.34 -3.33 -9.60
CA ASP A 396 -35.19 -4.04 -10.56
C ASP A 396 -35.18 -3.29 -11.91
N THR A 397 -35.09 -1.95 -11.89
CA THR A 397 -35.06 -1.09 -13.09
C THR A 397 -33.67 -0.54 -13.43
N GLY A 398 -32.73 -0.55 -12.48
CA GLY A 398 -31.42 0.09 -12.58
C GLY A 398 -31.44 1.62 -12.46
N LYS A 399 -32.61 2.23 -12.19
CA LYS A 399 -32.75 3.69 -12.11
C LYS A 399 -32.29 4.19 -10.73
N THR A 400 -31.53 5.28 -10.72
CA THR A 400 -31.16 5.98 -9.47
C THR A 400 -31.90 7.30 -9.36
N ASP A 401 -32.62 7.48 -8.26
CA ASP A 401 -33.23 8.77 -7.87
C ASP A 401 -32.30 9.50 -6.89
N GLU A 402 -32.10 10.80 -7.10
CA GLU A 402 -31.39 11.67 -6.16
C GLU A 402 -32.38 12.51 -5.36
N LEU A 403 -32.35 12.37 -4.03
CA LEU A 403 -33.25 13.08 -3.12
C LEU A 403 -32.43 13.99 -2.21
N PRO A 404 -32.70 15.31 -2.16
CA PRO A 404 -31.97 16.21 -1.28
C PRO A 404 -32.21 15.85 0.18
N LEU A 405 -31.17 15.95 1.00
CA LEU A 405 -31.23 15.81 2.45
C LEU A 405 -31.06 17.18 3.10
N ASP A 406 -31.76 17.41 4.19
CA ASP A 406 -31.54 18.53 5.10
C ASP A 406 -30.21 18.31 5.84
N ASN A 407 -29.42 19.36 5.98
CA ASN A 407 -28.11 19.34 6.63
C ASN A 407 -28.08 20.19 7.92
N SER A 408 -29.24 20.51 8.48
CA SER A 408 -29.33 21.35 9.67
C SER A 408 -29.05 20.55 10.94
N GLY A 409 -28.38 21.20 11.91
CA GLY A 409 -28.21 20.63 13.25
C GLY A 409 -27.14 19.54 13.39
N GLY A 410 -26.21 19.41 12.44
CA GLY A 410 -25.08 18.47 12.56
C GLY A 410 -25.40 17.03 12.12
N GLU A 411 -26.39 16.87 11.26
CA GLU A 411 -26.76 15.60 10.65
C GLU A 411 -27.40 15.80 9.27
N PHE A 412 -27.36 14.76 8.43
CA PHE A 412 -28.03 14.74 7.14
C PHE A 412 -29.34 13.95 7.23
N LYS A 413 -30.48 14.65 7.17
CA LYS A 413 -31.81 14.12 7.41
C LYS A 413 -32.68 14.12 6.16
N GLY A 414 -33.47 13.08 5.99
CA GLY A 414 -34.51 13.05 4.97
C GLY A 414 -35.35 11.79 5.03
N SER A 415 -36.06 11.52 3.95
CA SER A 415 -36.92 10.35 3.85
C SER A 415 -36.98 9.82 2.43
N PHE A 416 -37.15 8.51 2.30
CA PHE A 416 -37.34 7.82 1.03
C PHE A 416 -38.70 7.11 1.03
N GLU A 417 -39.54 7.42 0.05
CA GLU A 417 -40.82 6.73 -0.14
C GLU A 417 -40.63 5.54 -1.10
N VAL A 418 -41.06 4.36 -0.67
CA VAL A 418 -41.05 3.14 -1.47
C VAL A 418 -42.19 3.19 -2.49
N LYS A 419 -41.92 3.69 -3.70
CA LYS A 419 -42.93 3.86 -4.75
C LYS A 419 -43.41 2.54 -5.35
N ASP A 420 -42.52 1.56 -5.44
CA ASP A 420 -42.81 0.26 -6.03
C ASP A 420 -42.28 -0.88 -5.15
N SER A 421 -42.89 -2.06 -5.29
CA SER A 421 -42.48 -3.25 -4.56
C SER A 421 -41.24 -3.86 -5.20
N HIS A 422 -40.10 -3.15 -5.15
CA HIS A 422 -38.82 -3.55 -5.70
C HIS A 422 -37.75 -3.67 -4.61
N ASN A 423 -36.53 -4.06 -4.98
CA ASN A 423 -35.38 -3.93 -4.11
C ASN A 423 -34.63 -2.64 -4.40
N TYR A 424 -34.14 -1.99 -3.36
CA TYR A 424 -33.45 -0.70 -3.46
C TYR A 424 -32.10 -0.74 -2.75
N GLU A 425 -31.13 -0.04 -3.32
CA GLU A 425 -29.88 0.33 -2.67
C GLU A 425 -29.92 1.81 -2.31
N LEU A 426 -29.68 2.10 -1.03
CA LEU A 426 -29.67 3.44 -0.47
C LEU A 426 -28.24 3.81 -0.07
N LYS A 427 -27.77 4.98 -0.54
CA LYS A 427 -26.45 5.52 -0.20
C LYS A 427 -26.56 7.04 -0.01
N VAL A 428 -26.03 7.56 1.08
CA VAL A 428 -25.95 9.01 1.28
C VAL A 428 -24.64 9.53 0.67
N ARG A 429 -24.72 10.62 -0.08
CA ARG A 429 -23.57 11.38 -0.57
C ARG A 429 -23.65 12.79 -0.05
N ALA A 430 -22.59 13.25 0.62
CA ALA A 430 -22.43 14.63 1.05
C ALA A 430 -21.20 15.22 0.36
N GLU A 431 -21.35 16.40 -0.23
CA GLU A 431 -20.28 17.07 -0.96
C GLU A 431 -20.10 18.52 -0.54
N GLU A 432 -18.84 18.96 -0.53
CA GLU A 432 -18.44 20.35 -0.35
C GLU A 432 -17.63 20.83 -1.57
N SER A 433 -17.03 22.01 -1.47
CA SER A 433 -16.16 22.60 -2.49
C SER A 433 -14.88 21.79 -2.73
N SER A 434 -14.34 21.16 -1.68
CA SER A 434 -13.01 20.54 -1.68
C SER A 434 -13.00 19.01 -1.53
N PHE A 435 -14.14 18.38 -1.26
CA PHE A 435 -14.25 16.93 -1.15
C PHE A 435 -15.71 16.44 -1.27
N TYR A 436 -15.89 15.13 -1.37
CA TYR A 436 -17.17 14.48 -1.10
C TYR A 436 -16.97 13.19 -0.29
N ARG A 437 -18.00 12.77 0.42
CA ARG A 437 -18.05 11.49 1.13
C ARG A 437 -19.33 10.74 0.76
N GLU A 438 -19.22 9.43 0.78
CA GLU A 438 -20.34 8.53 0.54
C GLU A 438 -20.44 7.55 1.71
N SER A 439 -21.67 7.22 2.11
CA SER A 439 -21.91 6.17 3.08
C SER A 439 -21.71 4.79 2.47
N GLN A 440 -21.65 3.77 3.33
CA GLN A 440 -21.87 2.40 2.90
C GLN A 440 -23.28 2.25 2.30
N VAL A 441 -23.41 1.33 1.34
CA VAL A 441 -24.69 0.99 0.72
C VAL A 441 -25.55 0.20 1.71
N VAL A 442 -26.83 0.55 1.81
CA VAL A 442 -27.82 -0.18 2.59
C VAL A 442 -28.93 -0.69 1.68
N GLN A 443 -29.20 -1.98 1.74
CA GLN A 443 -30.25 -2.63 0.94
C GLN A 443 -31.60 -2.60 1.66
N VAL A 444 -32.63 -2.26 0.90
CA VAL A 444 -34.03 -2.22 1.31
C VAL A 444 -34.83 -3.16 0.42
N ASN A 445 -35.49 -4.15 1.02
CA ASN A 445 -36.35 -5.10 0.32
C ASN A 445 -37.82 -4.68 0.45
N ALA A 446 -38.44 -4.30 -0.68
CA ALA A 446 -39.88 -4.12 -0.78
C ALA A 446 -40.55 -5.08 -1.77
N GLY A 447 -39.77 -5.98 -2.37
CA GLY A 447 -40.17 -6.94 -3.41
C GLY A 447 -41.12 -8.04 -2.99
N GLY A 448 -41.45 -8.17 -1.70
CA GLY A 448 -42.42 -9.17 -1.25
C GLY A 448 -42.02 -10.60 -1.64
N ALA A 449 -40.73 -10.92 -1.62
CA ALA A 449 -40.25 -12.29 -1.68
C ALA A 449 -39.03 -12.41 -0.76
N ALA A 450 -39.21 -13.09 0.37
CA ALA A 450 -38.10 -13.80 0.97
C ALA A 450 -37.70 -14.90 -0.02
N THR A 451 -36.69 -14.65 -0.85
CA THR A 451 -35.95 -15.74 -1.47
C THR A 451 -35.27 -16.50 -0.34
N GLN A 452 -35.97 -17.53 0.13
CA GLN A 452 -35.37 -18.64 0.84
C GLN A 452 -34.17 -19.12 0.01
N ALA A 453 -33.00 -19.12 0.64
CA ALA A 453 -31.95 -20.05 0.26
C ALA A 453 -32.52 -21.49 0.33
N PRO A 454 -32.00 -22.44 -0.46
CA PRO A 454 -32.67 -23.72 -0.69
C PRO A 454 -32.88 -24.52 0.59
N VAL A 455 -34.12 -24.94 0.84
CA VAL A 455 -34.45 -25.94 1.86
C VAL A 455 -33.86 -27.30 1.47
N THR A 456 -32.93 -27.78 2.29
CA THR A 456 -32.66 -29.22 2.41
C THR A 456 -33.83 -29.83 3.18
N ALA A 457 -34.46 -30.83 2.59
CA ALA A 457 -35.53 -31.59 3.22
C ALA A 457 -35.04 -32.30 4.49
N GLY A 458 -35.86 -32.35 5.55
CA GLY A 458 -35.61 -33.30 6.62
C GLY A 458 -36.24 -33.03 7.99
N THR A 459 -37.53 -33.32 8.09
CA THR A 459 -38.21 -33.94 9.25
C THR A 459 -38.69 -33.06 10.42
N ALA A 460 -39.99 -33.17 10.64
CA ALA A 460 -40.77 -32.67 11.76
C ALA A 460 -40.44 -33.38 13.09
N GLY A 461 -40.63 -32.66 14.20
CA GLY A 461 -40.65 -33.20 15.55
C GLY A 461 -41.09 -32.14 16.56
N SER A 462 -42.33 -32.28 17.02
CA SER A 462 -43.04 -31.48 18.03
C SER A 462 -42.39 -31.43 19.42
N GLY A 463 -42.67 -30.39 20.19
CA GLY A 463 -42.64 -30.46 21.67
C GLY A 463 -42.34 -29.14 22.37
N SER A 464 -43.35 -28.58 23.02
CA SER A 464 -43.29 -27.54 24.05
C SER A 464 -42.47 -27.97 25.28
N GLU A 465 -41.75 -27.06 25.94
CA GLU A 465 -41.85 -26.78 27.40
C GLU A 465 -40.81 -25.78 27.90
N GLN A 466 -41.04 -25.31 29.12
CA GLN A 466 -40.65 -24.08 29.77
C GLN A 466 -39.56 -24.32 30.84
N GLN A 467 -38.73 -23.30 31.11
CA GLN A 467 -37.84 -23.09 32.30
C GLN A 467 -36.74 -24.13 32.61
N ASP A 468 -35.48 -23.71 32.79
CA ASP A 468 -34.90 -23.38 34.12
C ASP A 468 -33.37 -23.09 34.03
N GLY A 469 -32.84 -22.39 35.03
CA GLY A 469 -31.46 -21.89 35.09
C GLY A 469 -30.37 -22.97 35.27
N GLY A 470 -29.32 -22.88 34.47
CA GLY A 470 -28.09 -23.67 34.61
C GLY A 470 -26.86 -22.89 34.14
N ARG A 471 -25.93 -22.61 35.06
CA ARG A 471 -24.66 -21.89 34.81
C ARG A 471 -23.85 -22.65 33.76
N SER A 472 -23.69 -22.09 32.55
CA SER A 472 -23.19 -22.86 31.41
C SER A 472 -21.66 -23.04 31.44
N TRP A 473 -21.22 -24.29 31.46
CA TRP A 473 -19.81 -24.67 31.20
C TRP A 473 -19.32 -24.21 29.82
N THR A 474 -20.23 -23.84 28.91
CA THR A 474 -19.90 -23.32 27.58
C THR A 474 -19.15 -21.99 27.64
N LEU A 475 -19.47 -21.10 28.60
CA LEU A 475 -18.74 -19.84 28.78
C LEU A 475 -17.29 -20.07 29.23
N ILE A 476 -17.04 -21.07 30.07
CA ILE A 476 -15.69 -21.42 30.54
C ILE A 476 -14.87 -22.05 29.40
N LEU A 477 -15.49 -22.89 28.57
CA LEU A 477 -14.83 -23.48 27.40
C LEU A 477 -14.55 -22.44 26.30
N ILE A 478 -15.42 -21.45 26.12
CA ILE A 478 -15.20 -20.33 25.19
C ILE A 478 -14.04 -19.46 25.67
N ILE A 479 -14.00 -19.10 26.97
CA ILE A 479 -12.90 -18.32 27.55
C ILE A 479 -11.57 -19.09 27.46
N ALA A 480 -11.58 -20.40 27.74
CA ALA A 480 -10.40 -21.26 27.59
C ALA A 480 -9.93 -21.34 26.13
N GLY A 481 -10.86 -21.42 25.17
CA GLY A 481 -10.56 -21.40 23.73
C GLY A 481 -9.94 -20.08 23.28
N ILE A 482 -10.50 -18.95 23.73
CA ILE A 482 -9.96 -17.60 23.43
C ILE A 482 -8.55 -17.44 24.01
N LEU A 483 -8.32 -17.89 25.24
CA LEU A 483 -6.99 -17.83 25.86
C LEU A 483 -5.97 -18.70 25.11
N LEU A 484 -6.37 -19.86 24.58
CA LEU A 484 -5.51 -20.72 23.77
C LEU A 484 -5.15 -20.08 22.43
N VAL A 485 -6.11 -19.42 21.78
CA VAL A 485 -5.88 -18.68 20.52
C VAL A 485 -4.98 -17.47 20.75
N LEU A 486 -5.18 -16.71 21.83
CA LEU A 486 -4.31 -15.59 22.20
C LEU A 486 -2.89 -16.06 22.54
N ALA A 487 -2.74 -17.19 23.23
CA ALA A 487 -1.43 -17.79 23.50
C ALA A 487 -0.74 -18.25 22.21
N ALA A 488 -1.48 -18.85 21.28
CA ALA A 488 -0.96 -19.25 19.97
C ALA A 488 -0.56 -18.02 19.12
N ALA A 489 -1.38 -16.97 19.11
CA ALA A 489 -1.09 -15.72 18.41
C ALA A 489 0.15 -15.02 19.00
N ALA A 490 0.28 -14.96 20.32
CA ALA A 490 1.45 -14.42 20.99
C ALA A 490 2.71 -15.25 20.69
N PHE A 491 2.59 -16.57 20.62
CA PHE A 491 3.69 -17.47 20.26
C PHE A 491 4.12 -17.28 18.79
N ILE A 492 3.16 -17.17 17.87
CA ILE A 492 3.42 -16.87 16.46
C ILE A 492 4.07 -15.49 16.32
N TRP A 493 3.57 -14.48 17.03
CA TRP A 493 4.15 -13.12 17.04
C TRP A 493 5.58 -13.11 17.58
N MET A 494 5.89 -13.89 18.63
CA MET A 494 7.26 -14.05 19.12
C MET A 494 8.18 -14.71 18.09
N LEU A 495 7.70 -15.75 17.38
CA LEU A 495 8.47 -16.38 16.30
C LEU A 495 8.71 -15.42 15.13
N TRP A 496 7.70 -14.62 14.78
CA TRP A 496 7.80 -13.62 13.72
C TRP A 496 8.77 -12.49 14.07
N LYS A 497 8.70 -11.97 15.31
CA LYS A 497 9.63 -10.95 15.82
C LYS A 497 11.08 -11.45 15.83
N LYS A 498 11.31 -12.74 16.10
CA LYS A 498 12.65 -13.35 16.05
C LYS A 498 13.15 -13.53 14.61
N ALA A 499 12.28 -13.88 13.67
CA ALA A 499 12.62 -14.06 12.26
C ALA A 499 12.86 -12.73 11.51
N ASN A 500 12.18 -11.65 11.91
CA ASN A 500 12.26 -10.35 11.24
C ASN A 500 13.18 -9.32 11.92
N ARG A 501 13.97 -9.76 12.91
CA ARG A 501 14.93 -8.88 13.57
C ARG A 501 16.07 -8.49 12.62
N GLY A 502 16.27 -7.18 12.42
CA GLY A 502 17.36 -6.65 11.59
C GLY A 502 18.72 -6.72 12.28
N PHE A 503 19.78 -6.62 11.48
CA PHE A 503 21.16 -6.48 11.94
C PHE A 503 21.61 -5.01 11.91
N VAL A 504 22.51 -4.65 12.81
CA VAL A 504 23.11 -3.31 12.92
C VAL A 504 24.61 -3.41 12.67
N GLY A 505 25.22 -2.38 12.08
CA GLY A 505 26.66 -2.32 11.82
C GLY A 505 27.08 -2.97 10.49
N GLN A 506 28.37 -3.27 10.40
CA GLN A 506 29.06 -3.83 9.24
C GLN A 506 30.11 -4.87 9.67
N LEU A 507 30.41 -5.82 8.79
CA LEU A 507 31.57 -6.69 8.91
C LEU A 507 32.66 -6.22 7.95
N VAL A 508 33.87 -6.04 8.48
CA VAL A 508 35.08 -5.89 7.66
C VAL A 508 35.61 -7.28 7.40
N ILE A 509 35.82 -7.60 6.12
CA ILE A 509 36.24 -8.91 5.66
C ILE A 509 37.56 -8.79 4.93
N GLU A 510 38.51 -9.63 5.32
CA GLU A 510 39.79 -9.80 4.62
C GLU A 510 40.07 -11.29 4.44
N VAL A 511 40.64 -11.69 3.32
CA VAL A 511 41.00 -13.07 3.03
C VAL A 511 42.52 -13.17 2.98
N LEU A 512 43.08 -14.05 3.81
CA LEU A 512 44.50 -14.40 3.80
C LEU A 512 44.68 -15.69 3.01
N ASP A 513 45.55 -15.68 2.00
CA ASP A 513 45.94 -16.88 1.26
C ASP A 513 47.05 -17.63 2.01
N GLY A 514 46.84 -18.91 2.31
CA GLY A 514 47.79 -19.74 3.05
C GLY A 514 49.06 -20.09 2.26
N ASN A 515 48.99 -20.09 0.92
CA ASN A 515 50.12 -20.43 0.07
C ASN A 515 51.05 -19.24 -0.16
N THR A 516 50.48 -18.04 -0.35
CA THR A 516 51.26 -16.83 -0.67
C THR A 516 51.47 -15.92 0.54
N GLY A 517 50.68 -16.06 1.60
CA GLY A 517 50.65 -15.15 2.73
C GLY A 517 50.06 -13.77 2.41
N GLU A 518 49.53 -13.58 1.19
CA GLU A 518 48.93 -12.32 0.77
C GLU A 518 47.54 -12.14 1.38
N LYS A 519 47.25 -10.90 1.79
CA LYS A 519 45.98 -10.50 2.39
C LYS A 519 45.23 -9.59 1.42
N THR A 520 43.96 -9.88 1.16
CA THR A 520 43.12 -8.99 0.34
C THR A 520 42.88 -7.66 1.03
N TYR A 521 42.57 -6.62 0.24
CA TYR A 521 42.11 -5.34 0.79
C TYR A 521 40.83 -5.53 1.64
N PRO A 522 40.67 -4.75 2.73
CA PRO A 522 39.47 -4.81 3.57
C PRO A 522 38.20 -4.49 2.80
N GLN A 523 37.23 -5.40 2.87
CA GLN A 523 35.89 -5.21 2.31
C GLN A 523 34.89 -4.90 3.41
N TYR A 524 34.23 -3.75 3.31
CA TYR A 524 33.18 -3.35 4.25
C TYR A 524 31.82 -3.85 3.76
N LYS A 525 31.20 -4.75 4.52
CA LYS A 525 29.87 -5.30 4.20
C LYS A 525 28.86 -4.84 5.25
N LYS A 526 27.96 -3.93 4.85
CA LYS A 526 26.86 -3.48 5.71
C LYS A 526 25.90 -4.64 6.01
N LEU A 527 25.49 -4.78 7.27
CA LEU A 527 24.58 -5.84 7.69
C LEU A 527 23.11 -5.45 7.64
N THR A 528 22.79 -4.16 7.43
CA THR A 528 21.42 -3.61 7.44
C THR A 528 20.47 -4.24 6.41
N GLY A 529 21.02 -4.87 5.35
CA GLY A 529 20.25 -5.61 4.35
C GLY A 529 19.82 -7.02 4.76
N PHE A 530 20.31 -7.55 5.88
CA PHE A 530 19.97 -8.89 6.36
C PHE A 530 18.91 -8.86 7.47
N ARG A 531 18.10 -9.91 7.57
CA ARG A 531 17.09 -10.10 8.64
C ARG A 531 17.10 -11.53 9.15
N GLY A 532 16.89 -11.71 10.46
CA GLY A 532 16.79 -13.02 11.11
C GLY A 532 18.12 -13.76 11.23
N LYS A 533 18.62 -14.33 10.13
CA LYS A 533 19.92 -15.00 10.05
C LYS A 533 20.52 -14.90 8.65
N PHE A 534 21.84 -14.88 8.54
CA PHE A 534 22.55 -15.03 7.27
C PHE A 534 23.79 -15.90 7.47
N ASN A 535 24.37 -16.45 6.39
CA ASN A 535 25.62 -17.20 6.46
C ASN A 535 26.79 -16.40 5.86
N LEU A 536 28.03 -16.73 6.25
CA LEU A 536 29.21 -16.00 5.78
C LEU A 536 29.36 -16.02 4.26
N HIS A 537 28.96 -17.12 3.61
CA HIS A 537 29.04 -17.26 2.16
C HIS A 537 28.21 -16.22 1.40
N GLN A 538 27.06 -15.82 1.95
CA GLN A 538 26.23 -14.73 1.40
C GLN A 538 26.97 -13.38 1.42
N LEU A 539 27.81 -13.11 2.42
CA LEU A 539 28.64 -11.89 2.46
C LEU A 539 29.83 -11.95 1.49
N LEU A 540 30.27 -13.16 1.16
CA LEU A 540 31.35 -13.44 0.23
C LEU A 540 30.85 -13.61 -1.21
N GLN A 541 29.66 -13.07 -1.53
CA GLN A 541 29.07 -13.06 -2.87
C GLN A 541 28.91 -14.47 -3.48
N LEU A 542 28.78 -15.49 -2.64
CA LEU A 542 28.57 -16.88 -3.06
C LEU A 542 29.67 -17.44 -3.98
N ALA A 543 30.92 -16.99 -3.79
CA ALA A 543 32.09 -17.45 -4.55
C ALA A 543 32.27 -18.98 -4.37
N PRO A 544 32.15 -19.82 -5.41
CA PRO A 544 32.07 -21.29 -5.29
C PRO A 544 33.20 -21.94 -4.49
N GLU A 545 34.40 -21.38 -4.55
CA GLU A 545 35.59 -21.81 -3.83
C GLU A 545 35.53 -21.60 -2.32
N LEU A 546 34.67 -20.68 -1.84
CA LEU A 546 34.49 -20.37 -0.41
C LEU A 546 33.26 -21.05 0.19
N ARG A 547 32.71 -22.08 -0.46
CA ARG A 547 31.45 -22.73 -0.05
C ARG A 547 31.46 -23.28 1.38
N GLU A 548 32.61 -23.68 1.92
CA GLU A 548 32.74 -24.11 3.31
C GLU A 548 32.22 -23.06 4.31
N SER A 549 32.32 -21.77 3.97
CA SER A 549 31.83 -20.66 4.79
C SER A 549 30.29 -20.63 4.98
N GLU A 550 29.51 -21.40 4.21
CA GLU A 550 28.05 -21.54 4.42
C GLU A 550 27.72 -22.09 5.82
N LYS A 551 28.66 -22.83 6.41
CA LYS A 551 28.52 -23.42 7.74
C LYS A 551 28.61 -22.40 8.88
N LEU A 552 29.01 -21.17 8.60
CA LEU A 552 29.10 -20.11 9.58
C LEU A 552 27.88 -19.19 9.48
N VAL A 553 27.04 -19.20 10.52
CA VAL A 553 25.75 -18.49 10.54
C VAL A 553 25.78 -17.38 11.56
N PHE A 554 25.25 -16.21 11.17
CA PHE A 554 25.12 -15.04 12.00
C PHE A 554 23.65 -14.77 12.36
N THR A 555 23.41 -14.33 13.60
CA THR A 555 22.10 -13.92 14.10
C THR A 555 22.21 -12.64 14.93
N PRO A 556 21.23 -11.73 14.87
CA PRO A 556 21.27 -10.47 15.62
C PRO A 556 20.87 -10.71 17.08
N VAL A 557 21.60 -10.07 18.01
CA VAL A 557 21.35 -10.14 19.46
C VAL A 557 21.07 -8.74 20.01
N ASN A 558 20.61 -8.65 21.26
CA ASN A 558 20.41 -7.39 21.96
C ASN A 558 21.73 -6.59 22.09
N ASN A 559 21.60 -5.26 22.22
CA ASN A 559 22.69 -4.30 22.43
C ASN A 559 23.68 -4.23 21.24
N ASP A 560 23.15 -4.23 20.02
CA ASP A 560 23.92 -4.13 18.78
C ASP A 560 25.08 -5.14 18.71
N ARG A 561 24.78 -6.38 19.12
CA ARG A 561 25.72 -7.50 19.08
C ARG A 561 25.36 -8.49 18.01
N LEU A 562 26.39 -9.19 17.54
CA LEU A 562 26.28 -10.22 16.54
C LEU A 562 26.61 -11.58 17.15
N GLN A 563 25.73 -12.56 17.03
CA GLN A 563 26.05 -13.93 17.42
C GLN A 563 26.45 -14.75 16.19
N LEU A 564 27.62 -15.37 16.28
CA LEU A 564 28.25 -16.23 15.30
C LEU A 564 28.11 -17.70 15.73
N ARG A 565 27.62 -18.57 14.86
CA ARG A 565 27.56 -20.02 15.11
C ARG A 565 28.25 -20.80 13.99
N GLY A 566 29.19 -21.67 14.37
CA GLY A 566 29.85 -22.60 13.45
C GLY A 566 29.12 -23.95 13.39
N GLY A 567 28.88 -24.45 12.18
CA GLY A 567 28.40 -25.81 11.94
C GLY A 567 29.51 -26.86 11.96
N ASP A 568 29.16 -28.11 11.66
CA ASP A 568 30.12 -29.22 11.76
C ASP A 568 31.30 -29.06 10.78
N GLY A 569 32.51 -29.09 11.35
CA GLY A 569 33.77 -29.06 10.60
C GLY A 569 34.24 -27.68 10.15
N ILE A 570 33.67 -26.57 10.64
CA ILE A 570 34.25 -25.22 10.48
C ILE A 570 34.83 -24.73 11.80
N ALA A 571 36.10 -24.31 11.79
CA ALA A 571 36.75 -23.76 12.96
C ALA A 571 36.60 -22.23 13.01
N VAL A 572 36.52 -21.69 14.22
CA VAL A 572 36.55 -20.24 14.47
C VAL A 572 37.64 -19.99 15.49
N GLU A 573 38.47 -18.99 15.24
CA GLU A 573 39.52 -18.56 16.13
C GLU A 573 39.29 -17.13 16.59
N LYS A 574 39.54 -16.85 17.87
CA LYS A 574 39.54 -15.48 18.43
C LYS A 574 40.90 -15.25 19.08
N SER A 575 41.60 -14.20 18.66
CA SER A 575 42.97 -13.91 19.12
C SER A 575 43.95 -15.08 18.92
N GLY A 576 43.83 -15.81 17.81
CA GLY A 576 44.72 -16.93 17.44
C GLY A 576 44.50 -18.22 18.23
N ARG A 577 43.36 -18.37 18.91
CA ARG A 577 42.97 -19.60 19.61
C ARG A 577 41.61 -20.07 19.12
N ALA A 578 41.47 -21.37 18.87
CA ALA A 578 40.20 -21.99 18.55
C ALA A 578 39.17 -21.75 19.66
N VAL A 579 37.97 -21.33 19.28
CA VAL A 579 36.84 -21.08 20.18
C VAL A 579 35.66 -21.97 19.80
N ASP A 580 34.93 -22.46 20.79
CA ASP A 580 33.71 -23.23 20.56
C ASP A 580 32.58 -22.31 20.09
N ALA A 581 32.43 -22.20 18.77
CA ALA A 581 31.35 -21.46 18.14
C ALA A 581 30.07 -22.29 17.94
N SER A 582 30.05 -23.58 18.30
CA SER A 582 28.88 -24.46 18.06
C SER A 582 27.64 -24.03 18.86
N ARG A 583 27.87 -23.50 20.07
CA ARG A 583 26.81 -22.99 20.95
C ARG A 583 26.42 -21.53 20.64
N GLY A 584 27.22 -20.85 19.83
CA GLY A 584 27.08 -19.43 19.51
C GLY A 584 28.09 -18.57 20.28
N LEU A 585 28.89 -17.81 19.55
CA LEU A 585 29.87 -16.85 20.03
C LEU A 585 29.33 -15.43 19.82
N GLU A 586 29.21 -14.63 20.88
CA GLU A 586 28.84 -13.22 20.75
C GLU A 586 30.05 -12.34 20.38
N LEU A 587 29.84 -11.47 19.40
CA LEU A 587 30.78 -10.47 18.93
C LEU A 587 30.24 -9.07 19.27
N LYS A 588 31.10 -8.25 19.87
CA LYS A 588 30.88 -6.82 20.13
C LYS A 588 31.58 -5.99 19.05
N SER A 589 31.23 -4.70 18.95
CA SER A 589 31.97 -3.77 18.07
C SER A 589 33.46 -3.77 18.41
N GLY A 590 34.31 -3.92 17.40
CA GLY A 590 35.76 -4.10 17.49
C GLY A 590 36.24 -5.53 17.70
N ASP A 591 35.36 -6.52 17.89
CA ASP A 591 35.78 -7.92 18.01
C ASP A 591 36.24 -8.47 16.65
N ARG A 592 37.37 -9.20 16.68
CA ARG A 592 37.96 -9.86 15.52
C ARG A 592 37.96 -11.37 15.67
N VAL A 593 37.60 -12.08 14.61
CA VAL A 593 37.67 -13.54 14.52
C VAL A 593 38.26 -13.98 13.19
N SER A 594 38.88 -15.15 13.19
CA SER A 594 39.49 -15.78 12.02
C SER A 594 38.81 -17.11 11.76
N VAL A 595 38.57 -17.42 10.50
CA VAL A 595 37.84 -18.60 10.05
C VAL A 595 38.71 -19.31 9.01
N PRO A 596 39.58 -20.24 9.42
CA PRO A 596 40.36 -21.03 8.48
C PRO A 596 39.41 -21.97 7.72
N LEU A 597 39.52 -21.96 6.39
CA LEU A 597 38.82 -22.89 5.53
C LEU A 597 39.76 -24.07 5.24
N SER A 598 39.26 -25.29 5.41
CA SER A 598 40.05 -26.51 5.17
C SER A 598 39.96 -26.96 3.71
N SER A 599 38.89 -26.60 2.99
CA SER A 599 38.69 -26.97 1.58
C SER A 599 39.52 -26.12 0.62
N VAL A 600 39.89 -24.92 1.03
CA VAL A 600 40.73 -23.98 0.30
C VAL A 600 41.69 -23.39 1.30
N ASP A 601 43.00 -23.43 1.04
CA ASP A 601 44.04 -22.95 1.94
C ASP A 601 44.00 -21.42 2.09
N LYS A 602 42.96 -20.94 2.77
CA LYS A 602 42.61 -19.53 2.95
C LYS A 602 41.99 -19.36 4.33
N THR A 603 42.28 -18.23 4.97
CA THR A 603 41.68 -17.84 6.24
C THR A 603 40.88 -16.55 6.06
N ILE A 604 39.60 -16.58 6.43
CA ILE A 604 38.74 -15.39 6.40
C ILE A 604 38.84 -14.67 7.74
N MET A 605 39.29 -13.42 7.71
CA MET A 605 39.36 -12.53 8.86
C MET A 605 38.11 -11.65 8.89
N LEU A 606 37.46 -11.56 10.04
CA LEU A 606 36.23 -10.81 10.25
C LEU A 606 36.40 -9.85 11.42
N GLU A 607 36.04 -8.60 11.22
CA GLU A 607 35.92 -7.59 12.28
C GLU A 607 34.51 -7.00 12.28
N TYR A 608 33.84 -7.05 13.42
CA TYR A 608 32.51 -6.48 13.56
C TYR A 608 32.59 -5.02 14.00
N LEU A 609 31.97 -4.10 13.26
CA LEU A 609 31.92 -2.67 13.57
C LEU A 609 30.48 -2.21 13.58
N VAL A 610 30.06 -1.53 14.65
CA VAL A 610 28.73 -0.91 14.77
C VAL A 610 28.84 0.59 14.60
#